data_AF-A0A839QID3-F1
#
_entry.id   AF-A0A839QID3-F1
#
_cell.length_a   1.000
_cell.length_b   1.000
_cell.length_c   1.000
_cell.angle_alpha   90.00
_cell.angle_beta   90.00
_cell.angle_gamma   90.00
#
_symmetry.space_group_name_H-M   'P 1'
#
loop_
_entity.id
_entity.type
_entity.pdbx_description
1 polymer ?
#
loop_
_entity_poly.entity_id
_entity_poly.type
_entity_poly.pdbx_seq_one_letter_code
_entity_poly.pdbx_strand_id
1 'polypeptide(L)' 'MSHVPAVGAAPLPANPEALMRQLKMPHARALAPELLATARSRRCEPMVIIKALLTEETVGRARPMPVTRRK' A
#
# COMPACT_ATOMS: atom_id res chain seq x y z
N MET A 1 37.82 -9.73 -10.24
CA MET A 1 37.49 -8.70 -9.24
C MET A 1 36.02 -8.87 -8.90
N SER A 2 35.72 -9.77 -7.97
CA SER A 2 34.36 -10.13 -7.58
C SER A 2 33.75 -8.99 -6.76
N HIS A 3 32.61 -8.45 -7.19
CA HIS A 3 31.88 -7.45 -6.43
C HIS A 3 31.04 -8.14 -5.35
N VAL A 4 31.35 -7.85 -4.09
CA VAL A 4 30.66 -8.30 -2.88
C VAL A 4 29.26 -7.68 -2.77
N PRO A 5 28.22 -8.40 -2.29
CA PRO A 5 26.91 -7.81 -2.05
C PRO A 5 26.91 -7.11 -0.69
N ALA A 6 26.71 -5.79 -0.66
CA ALA A 6 26.37 -5.08 0.56
C ALA A 6 24.84 -4.91 0.62
N VAL A 7 24.19 -5.86 1.30
CA VAL A 7 22.85 -5.67 1.87
C VAL A 7 22.94 -4.51 2.84
N GLY A 8 22.52 -3.34 2.36
CA GLY A 8 22.37 -2.11 3.12
C GLY A 8 20.96 -1.55 2.94
N ALA A 9 19.92 -2.40 3.02
CA ALA A 9 18.57 -1.90 3.18
C ALA A 9 18.42 -1.47 4.65
N ALA A 10 18.42 -0.16 4.87
CA ALA A 10 18.06 0.46 6.14
C ALA A 10 16.78 -0.20 6.72
N PRO A 11 16.66 -0.32 8.05
CA PRO A 11 15.56 -1.05 8.65
C PRO A 11 14.25 -0.38 8.24
N LEU A 12 13.36 -1.12 7.58
CA LEU A 12 11.97 -0.67 7.41
C LEU A 12 11.14 -1.22 8.58
N PRO A 13 10.91 -0.43 9.65
CA PRO A 13 9.72 -0.61 10.45
C PRO A 13 8.98 0.72 10.56
N ALA A 14 8.71 1.36 9.43
CA ALA A 14 7.52 2.20 9.38
C ALA A 14 6.37 1.25 9.13
N ASN A 15 5.47 1.07 10.11
CA ASN A 15 4.19 0.40 9.89
C ASN A 15 3.64 0.93 8.54
N PRO A 16 3.37 0.08 7.53
CA PRO A 16 2.93 0.54 6.21
C PRO A 16 1.71 1.47 6.30
N GLU A 17 0.89 1.28 7.33
CA GLU A 17 -0.21 2.19 7.64
C GLU A 17 0.24 3.62 7.98
N ALA A 18 1.34 3.77 8.73
CA ALA A 18 1.92 5.08 9.07
C ALA A 18 2.48 5.78 7.81
N LEU A 19 3.12 5.03 6.91
CA LEU A 19 3.56 5.56 5.61
C LEU A 19 2.36 6.02 4.77
N MET A 20 1.31 5.20 4.69
CA MET A 20 0.09 5.57 3.97
C MET A 20 -0.58 6.83 4.54
N ARG A 21 -0.52 7.04 5.87
CA ARG A 21 -0.98 8.29 6.50
C ARG A 21 -0.14 9.48 6.05
N GLN A 22 1.19 9.37 6.05
CA GLN A 22 2.10 10.44 5.61
C GLN A 22 1.91 10.76 4.12
N LEU A 23 1.75 9.74 3.28
CA LEU A 23 1.57 9.87 1.83
C LEU A 23 0.15 10.26 1.41
N LYS A 24 -0.77 10.46 2.38
CA LYS A 24 -2.18 10.75 2.11
C LYS A 24 -2.80 9.72 1.16
N MET A 25 -2.66 8.44 1.53
CA MET A 25 -3.23 7.30 0.83
C MET A 25 -4.42 6.72 1.60
N PRO A 26 -5.55 7.44 1.71
CA PRO A 26 -6.68 7.00 2.52
C PRO A 26 -7.35 5.73 2.00
N HIS A 27 -7.32 5.49 0.68
CA HIS A 27 -8.03 4.37 0.07
C HIS A 27 -7.21 3.08 0.17
N ALA A 28 -5.91 3.14 -0.11
CA ALA A 28 -5.02 2.00 0.13
C ALA A 28 -5.02 1.60 1.61
N ARG A 29 -5.03 2.58 2.52
CA ARG A 29 -5.04 2.34 3.97
C ARG A 29 -6.27 1.59 4.45
N ALA A 30 -7.42 1.78 3.81
CA ALA A 30 -8.64 1.05 4.14
C ALA A 30 -8.53 -0.45 3.83
N LEU A 31 -7.84 -0.82 2.74
CA LEU A 31 -7.66 -2.21 2.31
C LEU A 31 -6.41 -2.88 2.90
N ALA A 32 -5.45 -2.10 3.41
CA ALA A 32 -4.16 -2.59 3.86
C ALA A 32 -4.19 -3.72 4.91
N PRO A 33 -5.04 -3.69 5.96
CA PRO A 33 -5.05 -4.75 6.98
C PRO A 33 -5.39 -6.13 6.40
N GLU A 34 -6.39 -6.19 5.51
CA GLU A 34 -6.85 -7.42 4.89
C GLU A 34 -5.81 -7.99 3.91
N LEU A 35 -5.20 -7.14 3.08
CA LEU A 35 -4.16 -7.56 2.14
C LEU A 35 -2.90 -8.05 2.86
N LEU A 36 -2.48 -7.39 3.93
CA LEU A 36 -1.31 -7.81 4.70
C LEU A 36 -1.55 -9.12 5.45
N ALA A 37 -2.75 -9.32 6.02
CA ALA A 37 -3.14 -10.59 6.63
C ALA A 37 -3.16 -11.74 5.59
N THR A 38 -3.67 -11.45 4.40
CA THR A 38 -3.69 -12.40 3.27
C THR A 38 -2.27 -12.73 2.81
N ALA A 39 -1.41 -11.72 2.66
CA ALA A 39 -0.02 -11.90 2.25
C ALA A 39 0.74 -12.82 3.22
N ARG A 40 0.56 -12.60 4.52
CA ARG A 40 1.16 -13.42 5.57
C ARG A 40 0.66 -14.86 5.54
N SER A 41 -0.63 -15.06 5.30
CA SER A 41 -1.27 -16.37 5.30
C SER A 41 -0.94 -17.21 4.06
N ARG A 42 -0.83 -16.55 2.89
CA ARG A 42 -0.75 -17.23 1.59
C ARG A 42 0.62 -17.12 0.92
N ARG A 43 1.62 -16.55 1.59
CA ARG A 43 2.94 -16.20 1.02
C ARG A 43 2.78 -15.48 -0.33
N CYS A 44 1.87 -14.52 -0.37
CA CYS A 44 1.62 -13.78 -1.60
C CYS A 44 2.89 -13.06 -2.05
N GLU A 45 3.11 -13.02 -3.36
CA GLU A 45 4.19 -12.25 -3.97
C GLU A 45 4.11 -10.77 -3.55
N PRO A 46 5.19 -10.19 -3.01
CA PRO A 46 5.18 -8.81 -2.51
C PRO A 46 4.69 -7.80 -3.54
N MET A 47 5.05 -8.00 -4.80
CA MET A 47 4.63 -7.16 -5.92
C MET A 47 3.11 -7.11 -6.10
N VAL A 48 2.40 -8.21 -5.85
CA VAL A 48 0.95 -8.28 -5.98
C VAL A 48 0.29 -7.38 -4.94
N ILE A 49 0.78 -7.42 -3.70
CA ILE A 49 0.26 -6.61 -2.59
C ILE A 49 0.51 -5.12 -2.84
N ILE A 50 1.73 -4.76 -3.26
CA ILE A 50 2.07 -3.38 -3.58
C ILE A 50 1.19 -2.87 -4.72
N LYS A 51 1.03 -3.66 -5.80
CA LYS A 51 0.16 -3.29 -6.92
C LYS A 51 -1.29 -3.11 -6.48
N ALA A 52 -1.83 -4.01 -5.66
CA ALA A 52 -3.20 -3.91 -5.17
C ALA A 52 -3.42 -2.62 -4.36
N LEU A 53 -2.52 -2.30 -3.42
CA LEU A 53 -2.60 -1.07 -2.62
C LEU A 53 -2.58 0.20 -3.49
N LEU A 54 -1.67 0.28 -4.46
CA LEU A 54 -1.58 1.45 -5.35
C LEU A 54 -2.76 1.54 -6.33
N THR A 55 -3.30 0.39 -6.76
CA THR A 55 -4.49 0.33 -7.61
C THR A 55 -5.70 0.89 -6.86
N GLU A 56 -5.93 0.45 -5.62
CA GLU A 56 -7.03 0.98 -4.79
C GLU A 56 -6.90 2.48 -4.54
N GLU A 57 -5.68 2.97 -4.31
CA GLU A 57 -5.46 4.41 -4.16
C GLU A 57 -5.85 5.18 -5.42
N THR A 58 -5.46 4.66 -6.58
CA THR A 58 -5.78 5.27 -7.88
C THR A 58 -7.28 5.25 -8.13
N VAL A 59 -7.95 4.12 -7.87
CA VAL A 59 -9.39 3.96 -8.05
C VAL A 59 -10.17 4.88 -7.11
N GLY A 60 -9.80 4.94 -5.84
CA GLY A 60 -10.46 5.78 -4.86
C GLY A 60 -10.36 7.27 -5.19
N ARG A 61 -9.21 7.72 -5.71
CA ARG A 61 -9.01 9.09 -6.18
C ARG A 61 -9.76 9.42 -7.47
N ALA A 62 -9.90 8.44 -8.36
CA ALA A 62 -10.66 8.60 -9.60
C ALA A 62 -12.17 8.61 -9.37
N ARG A 63 -12.64 8.16 -8.19
CA ARG A 63 -14.07 8.12 -7.88
C ARG A 63 -14.62 9.55 -7.80
N PRO A 64 -15.57 9.94 -8.67
CA PRO A 64 -16.17 11.25 -8.60
C PRO A 64 -16.88 11.43 -7.26
N MET A 65 -16.79 12.62 -6.68
CA MET A 65 -17.59 12.97 -5.51
C MET A 65 -19.07 12.84 -5.89
N PRO A 66 -19.89 12.07 -5.17
CA PRO A 66 -21.31 12.08 -5.40
C PRO A 66 -21.78 13.52 -5.19
N VAL A 67 -22.40 14.11 -6.21
CA VAL A 67 -23.04 15.41 -6.10
C VAL A 67 -24.14 15.25 -5.07
N THR A 68 -23.86 15.59 -3.81
CA THR A 68 -24.88 15.75 -2.79
C THR A 68 -25.68 16.97 -3.20
N ARG A 69 -26.66 16.77 -4.07
CA ARG A 69 -27.65 17.79 -4.41
C ARG A 69 -28.45 18.04 -3.14
N ARG A 70 -28.02 19.02 -2.35
CA ARG A 70 -28.85 19.61 -1.30
C ARG A 70 -30.09 20.16 -1.99
N LYS A 71 -31.25 19.64 -1.62
CA LYS A 71 -32.57 20.22 -1.88
C LYS A 71 -33.20 20.49 -0.52
#